data_AF-A0A8J3PIE7-F1
#
_entry.id   AF-A0A8J3PIE7-F1
#
_cell.length_a   1.000
_cell.length_b   1.000
_cell.length_c   1.000
_cell.angle_alpha   90.00
_cell.angle_beta   90.00
_cell.angle_gamma   90.00
#
_symmetry.space_group_name_H-M   'P 1'
#
loop_
_entity.id
_entity.type
_entity.pdbx_description
1 polymer ?
#
loop_
_entity_poly.entity_id
_entity_poly.type
_entity_poly.pdbx_seq_one_letter_code
_entity_poly.pdbx_strand_id
1 'polypeptide(L)'
;MTATPAAVPFLDRTGPLSAADIRTDYEMRASGSRKRSLSDPAALIIAPATFNTLNKLATGIADNYAMTSAAELIGRGVPTVVVPFVNAALAARAPFRRSVDALRDEGVYVMLGAPYAWEPHEPGTGHTRQAVFPWFAALEAATRLAR
;
A
#
# COMPACT_ATOMS: atom_id res chain seq x y z
N MET A 1 3.92 5.18 -10.30
CA MET A 1 3.92 4.17 -9.22
C MET A 1 4.95 4.58 -8.17
N THR A 2 4.76 4.17 -6.91
CA THR A 2 5.74 4.37 -5.84
C THR A 2 6.02 3.03 -5.16
N ALA A 3 7.27 2.75 -4.81
CA ALA A 3 7.68 1.50 -4.17
C ALA A 3 8.54 1.77 -2.93
N THR A 4 8.36 0.98 -1.87
CA THR A 4 9.29 1.00 -0.73
C THR A 4 10.63 0.38 -1.15
N PRO A 5 11.75 0.72 -0.50
CA PRO A 5 13.04 0.10 -0.79
C PRO A 5 13.00 -1.44 -0.73
N ALA A 6 12.23 -2.00 0.22
CA ALA A 6 12.05 -3.45 0.36
C ALA A 6 11.24 -4.10 -0.78
N ALA A 7 10.42 -3.32 -1.50
CA ALA A 7 9.66 -3.81 -2.64
C ALA A 7 10.47 -3.83 -3.94
N VAL A 8 11.53 -3.01 -4.04
CA VAL A 8 12.32 -2.84 -5.28
C VAL A 8 12.86 -4.16 -5.86
N PRO A 9 13.40 -5.11 -5.07
CA PRO A 9 13.90 -6.38 -5.61
C PRO A 9 12.82 -7.28 -6.24
N PHE A 10 11.54 -7.04 -5.93
CA PHE A 10 10.41 -7.84 -6.42
C PHE A 10 9.75 -7.26 -7.67
N LEU A 11 10.18 -6.08 -8.13
CA LEU A 11 9.60 -5.43 -9.30
C LEU A 11 10.13 -6.08 -10.58
N ASP A 12 9.21 -6.53 -11.43
CA ASP A 12 9.54 -6.91 -12.79
C ASP A 12 9.90 -5.66 -13.60
N ARG A 13 11.18 -5.52 -13.94
CA ARG A 13 11.72 -4.41 -14.73
C ARG A 13 11.58 -4.61 -16.24
N THR A 14 11.04 -5.75 -16.67
CA THR A 14 10.79 -6.07 -18.08
C THR A 14 9.34 -5.76 -18.49
N GLY A 15 8.49 -5.45 -17.52
CA GLY A 15 7.10 -5.05 -17.75
C GLY A 15 6.96 -3.67 -18.41
N PRO A 16 5.72 -3.23 -18.68
CA PRO A 16 5.44 -1.99 -19.40
C PRO A 16 5.80 -0.71 -18.62
N LEU A 17 6.14 -0.82 -17.34
CA LEU A 17 6.57 0.30 -16.50
C LEU A 17 8.09 0.46 -16.61
N SER A 18 8.54 1.63 -17.03
CA SER A 18 9.97 1.95 -17.01
C SER A 18 10.42 2.27 -15.58
N ALA A 19 11.73 2.19 -15.31
CA ALA A 19 12.29 2.61 -14.03
C ALA A 19 11.95 4.07 -13.67
N ALA A 20 11.76 4.95 -14.67
CA ALA A 20 11.37 6.34 -14.47
C ALA A 20 9.91 6.52 -14.01
N ASP A 21 9.07 5.49 -14.19
CA ASP A 21 7.66 5.47 -13.77
C ASP A 21 7.48 5.04 -12.32
N ILE A 22 8.55 4.57 -11.67
CA ILE A 22 8.57 4.06 -10.30
C ILE A 22 9.42 4.99 -9.44
N ARG A 23 8.78 5.64 -8.46
CA ARG A 23 9.49 6.45 -7.46
C ARG A 23 9.84 5.59 -6.24
N THR A 24 11.11 5.61 -5.82
CA THR A 24 11.63 4.82 -4.70
C THR A 24 12.25 5.67 -3.59
N ASP A 25 12.64 6.90 -3.91
CA ASP A 25 13.36 7.80 -3.03
C ASP A 25 12.88 9.25 -3.23
N TYR A 26 13.57 10.17 -2.55
CA TYR A 26 13.31 11.60 -2.62
C TYR A 26 14.06 12.29 -3.76
N GLU A 27 14.79 11.56 -4.62
CA GLU A 27 15.62 12.19 -5.64
C GLU A 27 14.78 12.92 -6.70
N MET A 28 15.35 14.03 -7.17
CA MET A 28 14.78 14.80 -8.27
C MET A 28 14.88 14.00 -9.56
N ARG A 29 13.81 14.00 -10.37
CA ARG A 29 13.91 13.61 -11.78
C ARG A 29 15.04 14.41 -12.43
N ALA A 30 15.88 13.74 -13.24
CA ALA A 30 17.00 14.35 -13.97
C ALA A 30 16.61 15.59 -14.82
N SER A 31 15.32 15.78 -15.10
CA SER A 31 14.75 16.92 -15.83
C SER A 31 14.73 18.25 -15.07
N GLY A 32 15.38 18.38 -13.90
CA GLY A 32 15.48 19.63 -13.13
C GLY A 32 14.15 20.20 -12.64
N SER A 33 13.05 19.46 -12.82
CA SER A 33 11.71 19.94 -12.54
C SER A 33 11.45 19.81 -11.05
N ARG A 34 11.37 20.96 -10.38
CA ARG A 34 11.00 21.19 -8.98
C ARG A 34 9.57 20.75 -8.64
N LYS A 35 9.02 19.66 -9.21
CA LYS A 35 7.74 19.11 -8.73
C LYS A 35 7.99 18.33 -7.44
N ARG A 36 8.23 19.11 -6.39
CA ARG A 36 8.23 18.73 -4.96
C ARG A 36 6.84 18.27 -4.51
N SER A 37 5.80 18.60 -5.26
CA SER A 37 4.42 18.20 -4.99
C SER A 37 4.20 16.76 -5.42
N LEU A 38 3.70 15.96 -4.47
CA LEU A 38 3.02 14.70 -4.78
C LEU A 38 1.95 14.98 -5.83
N SER A 39 1.74 14.02 -6.73
CA SER A 39 0.56 14.05 -7.58
C SER A 39 -0.70 14.20 -6.73
N ASP A 40 -1.77 14.71 -7.33
CA ASP A 40 -3.08 14.76 -6.71
C ASP A 40 -3.96 13.64 -7.28
N PRO A 41 -3.78 12.38 -6.85
CA PRO A 41 -4.52 11.27 -7.39
C PRO A 41 -5.96 11.27 -6.87
N ALA A 42 -6.90 10.83 -7.71
CA ALA A 42 -8.30 10.65 -7.30
C ALA A 42 -8.47 9.53 -6.25
N ALA A 43 -7.55 8.56 -6.21
CA ALA A 43 -7.48 7.54 -5.17
C ALA A 43 -6.05 6.97 -5.04
N LEU A 44 -5.76 6.40 -3.88
CA LEU A 44 -4.52 5.69 -3.55
C LEU A 44 -4.81 4.20 -3.32
N ILE A 45 -4.00 3.33 -3.91
CA ILE A 45 -3.99 1.90 -3.59
C ILE A 45 -2.61 1.55 -3.01
N ILE A 46 -2.60 0.94 -1.82
CA ILE A 46 -1.40 0.40 -1.17
C ILE A 46 -1.50 -1.12 -1.21
N ALA A 47 -0.77 -1.74 -2.16
CA ALA A 47 -0.85 -3.17 -2.40
C ALA A 47 0.45 -3.72 -3.02
N PRO A 48 0.95 -4.90 -2.58
CA PRO A 48 0.60 -5.55 -1.31
C PRO A 48 1.08 -4.72 -0.10
N ALA A 49 0.27 -4.67 0.95
CA ALA A 49 0.62 -3.96 2.18
C ALA A 49 1.06 -4.97 3.27
N THR A 50 2.33 -4.95 3.64
CA THR A 50 2.89 -5.92 4.61
C THR A 50 2.53 -5.57 6.05
N PHE A 51 2.77 -6.49 7.00
CA PHE A 51 2.68 -6.20 8.44
C PHE A 51 3.44 -4.92 8.85
N ASN A 52 4.65 -4.74 8.33
CA ASN A 52 5.46 -3.55 8.59
C ASN A 52 4.81 -2.29 8.01
N THR A 53 4.29 -2.37 6.78
CA THR A 53 3.60 -1.26 6.12
C THR A 53 2.40 -0.78 6.94
N LEU A 54 1.51 -1.69 7.36
CA LEU A 54 0.30 -1.35 8.13
C LEU A 54 0.65 -0.72 9.48
N ASN A 55 1.60 -1.31 10.21
CA ASN A 55 2.00 -0.76 11.51
C ASN A 55 2.65 0.62 11.37
N LYS A 56 3.48 0.84 10.35
CA LYS A 56 4.12 2.13 10.11
C LYS A 56 3.10 3.21 9.76
N LEU A 57 2.16 2.91 8.86
CA LEU A 57 1.09 3.84 8.50
C LEU A 57 0.28 4.25 9.74
N ALA A 58 -0.24 3.26 10.47
CA ALA A 58 -1.07 3.51 11.65
C ALA A 58 -0.35 4.22 12.82
N THR A 59 0.98 4.26 12.82
CA THR A 59 1.77 4.91 13.87
C THR A 59 2.53 6.14 13.37
N GLY A 60 2.29 6.57 12.13
CA GLY A 60 2.91 7.76 11.55
C GLY A 60 4.40 7.62 11.22
N ILE A 61 4.93 6.40 11.10
CA ILE A 61 6.35 6.18 10.76
C ILE A 61 6.56 6.38 9.25
N ALA A 62 7.06 7.55 8.89
CA ALA A 62 7.32 8.00 7.51
C ALA A 62 8.82 7.91 7.14
N ASP A 63 9.40 6.71 7.24
CA ASP A 63 10.86 6.51 7.15
C ASP A 63 11.42 6.32 5.73
N ASN A 64 10.56 6.40 4.70
CA ASN A 64 10.95 6.36 3.29
C ASN A 64 9.92 7.10 2.44
N TYR A 65 10.28 7.41 1.18
CA TYR A 65 9.43 8.22 0.30
C TYR A 65 8.02 7.65 0.13
N ALA A 66 7.88 6.33 -0.04
CA ALA A 66 6.57 5.70 -0.17
C ALA A 66 5.71 5.88 1.07
N MET A 67 6.31 5.81 2.26
CA MET A 67 5.57 5.98 3.52
C MET A 67 5.21 7.42 3.80
N THR A 68 6.12 8.37 3.55
CA THR A 68 5.80 9.79 3.62
C THR A 68 4.69 10.17 2.65
N SER A 69 4.77 9.68 1.41
CA SER A 69 3.75 9.95 0.38
C SER A 69 2.39 9.39 0.77
N ALA A 70 2.35 8.15 1.26
CA ALA A 70 1.11 7.51 1.68
C ALA A 70 0.50 8.22 2.88
N ALA A 71 1.29 8.53 3.91
CA ALA A 71 0.83 9.26 5.09
C ALA A 71 0.26 10.65 4.72
N GLU A 72 0.94 11.39 3.84
CA GLU A 72 0.46 12.69 3.37
C GLU A 72 -0.87 12.56 2.60
N LEU A 73 -0.99 11.60 1.69
CA LEU A 73 -2.21 11.40 0.91
C LEU A 73 -3.40 10.98 1.79
N ILE A 74 -3.18 10.10 2.77
CA ILE A 74 -4.19 9.73 3.77
C ILE A 74 -4.61 10.97 4.56
N GLY A 75 -3.66 11.75 5.09
CA GLY A 75 -3.93 12.97 5.84
C GLY A 75 -4.62 14.07 5.02
N ARG A 76 -4.47 14.05 3.69
CA ARG A 76 -5.19 14.93 2.74
C ARG A 76 -6.61 14.45 2.43
N GLY A 77 -7.04 13.32 2.99
CA GLY A 77 -8.36 12.73 2.73
C GLY A 77 -8.49 12.09 1.34
N VAL A 78 -7.38 11.75 0.69
CA VAL A 78 -7.43 11.04 -0.59
C VAL A 78 -8.04 9.65 -0.35
N PRO A 79 -9.08 9.24 -1.12
CA PRO A 79 -9.65 7.91 -1.03
C PRO A 79 -8.58 6.82 -1.09
N THR A 80 -8.40 6.08 0.01
CA THR A 80 -7.29 5.13 0.14
C THR A 80 -7.79 3.71 0.35
N VAL A 81 -7.34 2.80 -0.49
CA VAL A 81 -7.55 1.35 -0.37
C VAL A 81 -6.24 0.68 0.01
N VAL A 82 -6.28 -0.16 1.04
CA VAL A 82 -5.14 -0.97 1.49
C VAL A 82 -5.48 -2.44 1.35
N VAL A 83 -4.59 -3.21 0.73
CA VAL A 83 -4.74 -4.67 0.57
C VAL A 83 -3.63 -5.37 1.35
N PRO A 84 -3.88 -5.81 2.60
CA PRO A 84 -2.87 -6.46 3.41
C PRO A 84 -2.42 -7.81 2.81
N PHE A 85 -1.12 -8.05 2.78
CA PHE A 85 -0.51 -9.34 2.44
C PHE A 85 0.31 -9.82 3.62
N VAL A 86 -0.33 -10.58 4.51
CA VAL A 86 0.21 -10.93 5.82
C VAL A 86 -0.17 -12.36 6.19
N ASN A 87 0.72 -13.07 6.89
CA ASN A 87 0.41 -14.41 7.37
C ASN A 87 -0.42 -14.37 8.66
N ALA A 88 -1.09 -15.47 8.98
CA ALA A 88 -1.99 -15.58 10.13
C ALA A 88 -1.29 -15.32 11.48
N ALA A 89 -0.03 -15.76 11.63
CA ALA A 89 0.74 -15.53 12.85
C ALA A 89 1.02 -14.03 13.11
N LEU A 90 1.35 -13.28 12.05
CA LEU A 90 1.52 -11.83 12.11
C LEU A 90 0.18 -11.12 12.32
N ALA A 91 -0.89 -11.57 11.64
CA ALA A 91 -2.23 -11.02 11.80
C ALA A 91 -2.80 -11.23 13.21
N ALA A 92 -2.41 -12.30 13.90
CA ALA A 92 -2.78 -12.59 15.28
C ALA A 92 -2.09 -11.69 16.32
N ARG A 93 -1.14 -10.84 15.93
CA ARG A 93 -0.48 -9.92 16.87
C ARG A 93 -1.38 -8.72 17.17
N ALA A 94 -1.47 -8.35 18.46
CA ALA A 94 -2.26 -7.20 18.90
C ALA A 94 -1.88 -5.86 18.22
N PRO A 95 -0.58 -5.54 17.98
CA PRO A 95 -0.21 -4.35 17.21
C PRO A 95 -0.87 -4.29 15.83
N PHE A 96 -0.87 -5.39 15.08
CA PHE A 96 -1.44 -5.41 13.74
C PHE A 96 -2.95 -5.18 13.74
N ARG A 97 -3.68 -5.83 14.64
CA ARG A 97 -5.12 -5.59 14.78
C ARG A 97 -5.42 -4.13 15.10
N ARG A 98 -4.71 -3.55 16.08
CA ARG A 98 -4.84 -2.12 16.41
C ARG A 98 -4.51 -1.22 15.23
N SER A 99 -3.49 -1.55 14.43
CA SER A 99 -3.14 -0.77 13.25
C SER A 99 -4.19 -0.85 12.16
N VAL A 100 -4.81 -2.01 11.95
CA VAL A 100 -5.94 -2.16 11.04
C VAL A 100 -7.13 -1.33 11.50
N ASP A 101 -7.46 -1.39 12.80
CA ASP A 101 -8.58 -0.64 13.37
C ASP A 101 -8.34 0.87 13.28
N ALA A 102 -7.16 1.35 13.69
CA ALA A 102 -6.79 2.77 13.62
C ALA A 102 -6.85 3.33 12.18
N LEU A 103 -6.37 2.57 11.18
CA LEU A 103 -6.48 3.02 9.79
C LEU A 103 -7.93 3.05 9.29
N ARG A 104 -8.78 2.11 9.74
CA ARG A 104 -10.21 2.14 9.43
C ARG A 104 -10.88 3.36 10.06
N ASP A 105 -10.49 3.73 11.29
CA ASP A 105 -10.98 4.94 11.97
C ASP A 105 -10.57 6.23 11.23
N GLU A 106 -9.42 6.21 10.55
CA GLU A 106 -8.99 7.28 9.62
C GLU A 106 -9.73 7.27 8.26
N GLY A 107 -10.68 6.36 8.05
CA GLY A 107 -11.44 6.25 6.80
C GLY A 107 -10.71 5.47 5.69
N VAL A 108 -9.60 4.79 6.00
CA VAL A 108 -8.89 3.94 5.04
C VAL A 108 -9.67 2.64 4.80
N TYR A 109 -9.88 2.30 3.54
CA TYR A 109 -10.57 1.08 3.14
C TYR A 109 -9.62 -0.13 3.17
N VAL A 110 -9.53 -0.79 4.33
CA VAL A 110 -8.66 -1.96 4.55
C VAL A 110 -9.38 -3.26 4.17
N MET A 111 -9.00 -3.82 3.02
CA MET A 111 -9.53 -5.08 2.46
C MET A 111 -8.92 -6.30 3.18
N LEU A 112 -9.43 -6.62 4.36
CA LEU A 112 -8.97 -7.75 5.17
C LEU A 112 -10.12 -8.46 5.88
N GLY A 113 -10.16 -9.78 5.72
CA GLY A 113 -11.11 -10.69 6.35
C GLY A 113 -12.20 -11.20 5.42
N ALA A 114 -13.14 -11.97 6.00
CA ALA A 114 -14.23 -12.63 5.29
C ALA A 114 -15.07 -11.70 4.37
N PRO A 115 -15.38 -10.43 4.73
CA PRO A 115 -16.15 -9.54 3.84
C PRO A 115 -15.51 -9.26 2.48
N TYR A 116 -14.19 -9.47 2.37
CA TYR A 116 -13.42 -9.23 1.16
C TYR A 116 -12.94 -10.52 0.48
N ALA A 117 -13.34 -11.69 1.01
CA ALA A 117 -12.77 -13.00 0.64
C ALA A 117 -11.22 -13.00 0.67
N TRP A 118 -10.64 -12.20 1.57
CA TRP A 118 -9.21 -11.96 1.62
C TRP A 118 -8.67 -12.09 3.04
N GLU A 119 -8.38 -13.32 3.42
CA GLU A 119 -7.89 -13.68 4.75
C GLU A 119 -6.37 -13.82 4.81
N PRO A 120 -5.75 -13.61 5.99
CA PRO A 120 -4.35 -13.96 6.19
C PRO A 120 -4.05 -15.39 5.77
N HIS A 121 -2.86 -15.59 5.23
CA HIS A 121 -2.42 -16.90 4.74
C HIS A 121 -1.61 -17.64 5.80
N GLU A 122 -1.45 -18.96 5.65
CA GLU A 122 -0.59 -19.71 6.55
C GLU A 122 0.88 -19.23 6.46
N PRO A 123 1.63 -19.21 7.58
CA PRO A 123 3.05 -18.89 7.55
C PRO A 123 3.81 -19.74 6.52
N GLY A 124 4.63 -19.07 5.69
CA GLY A 124 5.43 -19.73 4.64
C GLY A 124 4.68 -20.04 3.34
N THR A 125 3.35 -19.89 3.29
CA THR A 125 2.56 -20.23 2.10
C THR A 125 2.22 -19.04 1.22
N GLY A 126 2.86 -17.88 1.42
CA GLY A 126 2.49 -16.64 0.71
C GLY A 126 2.53 -16.77 -0.81
N HIS A 127 3.47 -17.55 -1.34
CA HIS A 127 3.59 -17.80 -2.78
C HIS A 127 2.31 -18.38 -3.41
N THR A 128 1.54 -19.19 -2.68
CA THR A 128 0.30 -19.79 -3.20
C THR A 128 -0.84 -18.78 -3.38
N ARG A 129 -0.72 -17.60 -2.74
CA ARG A 129 -1.73 -16.54 -2.76
C ARG A 129 -1.44 -15.45 -3.78
N GLN A 130 -0.27 -15.44 -4.41
CA GLN A 130 0.15 -14.37 -5.33
C GLN A 130 -0.74 -14.31 -6.58
N ALA A 131 -1.06 -15.46 -7.18
CA ALA A 131 -1.87 -15.55 -8.40
C ALA A 131 -3.33 -15.11 -8.18
N VAL A 132 -3.83 -15.19 -6.95
CA VAL A 132 -5.20 -14.85 -6.57
C VAL A 132 -5.28 -13.51 -5.81
N PHE A 133 -4.22 -12.71 -5.85
CA PHE A 133 -4.20 -11.41 -5.20
C PHE A 133 -5.31 -10.50 -5.78
N PRO A 134 -6.10 -9.79 -4.93
CA PRO A 134 -7.38 -9.21 -5.34
C PRO A 134 -7.22 -7.83 -6.02
N TRP A 135 -6.36 -7.75 -7.05
CA TRP A 135 -6.08 -6.51 -7.78
C TRP A 135 -7.33 -5.85 -8.33
N PHE A 136 -8.22 -6.63 -8.95
CA PHE A 136 -9.43 -6.10 -9.57
C PHE A 136 -10.39 -5.52 -8.53
N ALA A 137 -10.64 -6.24 -7.43
CA ALA A 137 -11.47 -5.74 -6.34
C ALA A 137 -10.89 -4.47 -5.69
N ALA A 138 -9.56 -4.35 -5.57
CA ALA A 138 -8.93 -3.14 -5.07
C ALA A 138 -9.11 -1.94 -6.02
N LEU A 139 -8.97 -2.16 -7.33
CA LEU A 139 -9.20 -1.14 -8.36
C LEU A 139 -10.67 -0.69 -8.40
N GLU A 140 -11.62 -1.64 -8.31
CA GLU A 140 -13.04 -1.33 -8.22
C GLU A 140 -13.37 -0.51 -6.96
N ALA A 141 -12.84 -0.92 -5.81
CA ALA A 141 -13.04 -0.19 -4.56
C ALA A 141 -12.50 1.25 -4.67
N ALA A 142 -11.28 1.42 -5.20
CA ALA A 142 -10.69 2.74 -5.39
C ALA A 142 -11.50 3.61 -6.36
N THR A 143 -11.97 3.02 -7.46
CA THR A 143 -12.81 3.71 -8.46
C THR A 143 -14.15 4.15 -7.88
N ARG A 144 -14.75 3.33 -7.00
CA ARG A 144 -16.00 3.66 -6.32
C ARG A 144 -15.83 4.78 -5.30
N LEU A 145 -14.72 4.79 -4.55
CA LEU A 145 -14.46 5.80 -3.51
C LEU A 145 -13.99 7.15 -4.09
N ALA A 146 -13.48 7.16 -5.32
CA ALA A 146 -13.05 8.37 -6.02
C ALA A 146 -14.17 9.18 -6.69
N ARG A 147 -15.43 8.70 -6.62
CA ARG A 147 -16.61 9.34 -7.20
C ARG A 147 -17.35 10.13 -6.12
#